data_AF-A0A1G1PZN5-F1
#
_entry.id   AF-A0A1G1PZN5-F1
#
_cell.length_a   1.000
_cell.length_b   1.000
_cell.length_c   1.000
_cell.angle_alpha   90.00
_cell.angle_beta   90.00
_cell.angle_gamma   90.00
#
_symmetry.space_group_name_H-M   'P 1'
#
loop_
_entity.id
_entity.type
_entity.pdbx_description
1 polymer ?
#
loop_
_entity_poly.entity_id
_entity_poly.type
_entity_poly.pdbx_seq_one_letter_code
_entity_poly.pdbx_strand_id
1 'polypeptide(L)'
;MKDSPEVFGTVTVGQRGQVVIPMKARKALKIKEGDQLIVMSGPPGKTDIISFIPANRIADFLKHFETRIEAIKKELSKQENK
;
A
#
# COMPACT_ATOMS: atom_id res chain seq x y z
N MET A 1 -1.63 4.71 17.34
CA MET A 1 -1.36 4.75 15.89
C MET A 1 -1.28 3.33 15.38
N LYS A 2 -2.33 2.79 14.74
CA LYS A 2 -2.35 1.42 14.20
C LYS A 2 -2.28 1.37 12.66
N ASP A 3 -2.33 2.55 12.00
CA ASP A 3 -2.47 2.68 10.54
C ASP A 3 -1.37 3.53 9.87
N SER A 4 -0.27 3.83 10.57
CA SER A 4 0.86 4.57 9.98
C SER A 4 1.80 3.64 9.22
N PRO A 5 2.30 4.03 8.02
CA PRO A 5 3.30 3.24 7.30
C PRO A 5 4.54 2.96 8.16
N GLU A 6 4.96 1.69 8.21
CA GLU A 6 6.20 1.32 8.89
C GLU A 6 7.39 1.44 7.92
N VAL A 7 8.46 2.09 8.37
CA VAL A 7 9.72 2.18 7.62
C VAL A 7 10.56 0.94 7.91
N PHE A 8 10.85 0.14 6.88
CA PHE A 8 11.68 -1.07 6.99
C PHE A 8 13.17 -0.85 6.67
N GLY A 9 13.55 0.39 6.31
CA GLY A 9 14.91 0.79 5.94
C GLY A 9 14.97 1.39 4.53
N THR A 10 16.18 1.62 4.04
CA THR A 10 16.46 2.05 2.67
C THR A 10 17.05 0.89 1.87
N VAL A 11 16.83 0.90 0.56
CA VAL A 11 17.40 -0.09 -0.37
C VAL A 11 17.94 0.64 -1.59
N THR A 12 18.95 0.06 -2.23
CA THR A 12 19.53 0.60 -3.46
C THR A 12 18.98 -0.15 -4.66
N VAL A 13 18.67 0.60 -5.72
CA VAL A 13 18.27 0.04 -7.00
C VAL A 13 19.49 -0.55 -7.70
N GLY A 14 19.42 -1.83 -8.04
CA GLY A 14 20.46 -2.54 -8.79
C GLY A 14 20.48 -2.15 -10.27
N GLN A 15 21.48 -2.65 -11.00
CA GLN A 15 21.73 -2.28 -12.40
C GLN A 15 20.54 -2.49 -13.36
N ARG A 16 19.62 -3.41 -13.05
CA ARG A 16 18.46 -3.71 -13.91
C ARG A 16 17.16 -3.15 -13.33
N GLY A 17 17.24 -2.19 -12.42
CA GLY A 17 16.07 -1.64 -11.74
C GLY A 17 15.54 -2.52 -10.60
N GLN A 18 16.24 -3.59 -10.22
CA GLN A 18 15.77 -4.47 -9.14
C GLN A 18 16.01 -3.87 -7.75
N VAL A 19 15.11 -4.17 -6.81
CA VAL A 19 15.29 -3.88 -5.38
C VAL A 19 15.15 -5.15 -4.57
N VAL A 20 15.89 -5.25 -3.47
CA VAL A 20 15.79 -6.38 -2.53
C VAL A 20 14.81 -6.00 -1.43
N ILE A 21 13.79 -6.83 -1.19
CA ILE A 21 12.86 -6.61 -0.08
C ILE A 21 13.59 -6.88 1.24
N PRO A 22 13.66 -5.90 2.17
CA PRO A 22 14.35 -6.08 3.45
C PRO A 22 13.80 -7.27 4.24
N MET A 23 14.67 -8.00 4.94
CA MET A 23 14.30 -9.17 5.74
C MET A 23 13.18 -8.85 6.75
N LYS A 24 13.22 -7.66 7.38
CA LYS A 24 12.19 -7.21 8.32
C LYS A 24 10.82 -7.08 7.64
N ALA A 25 10.78 -6.49 6.45
CA ALA A 25 9.55 -6.38 5.66
C ALA A 25 9.01 -7.75 5.24
N ARG A 26 9.90 -8.66 4.79
CA ARG A 26 9.50 -10.04 4.43
C ARG A 26 8.85 -10.76 5.61
N LYS A 27 9.43 -10.66 6.82
CA LYS A 27 8.88 -11.27 8.03
C LYS A 27 7.54 -10.65 8.44
N ALA A 28 7.46 -9.32 8.49
CA ALA A 28 6.25 -8.60 8.89
C ALA A 28 5.07 -8.85 7.94
N LEU A 29 5.34 -8.83 6.63
CA LEU A 29 4.33 -9.01 5.59
C LEU A 29 4.11 -10.48 5.20
N LYS A 30 4.92 -11.40 5.74
CA LYS A 30 4.93 -12.85 5.43
C LYS A 30 5.18 -13.16 3.95
N ILE A 31 6.05 -12.39 3.30
CA ILE A 31 6.43 -12.56 1.88
C ILE A 31 7.48 -13.66 1.75
N LYS A 32 7.15 -14.69 0.97
CA LYS A 32 7.98 -15.86 0.71
C LYS A 32 8.51 -15.87 -0.72
N GLU A 33 9.44 -16.77 -0.99
CA GLU A 33 9.87 -17.05 -2.36
C GLU A 33 8.69 -17.61 -3.18
N GLY A 34 8.58 -17.18 -4.44
CA GLY A 34 7.47 -17.55 -5.32
C GLY A 34 6.20 -16.69 -5.16
N ASP A 35 6.08 -15.89 -4.10
CA ASP A 35 4.94 -14.98 -3.94
C ASP A 35 4.94 -13.91 -5.04
N GLN A 36 3.77 -13.67 -5.63
CA GLN A 36 3.56 -12.60 -6.58
C GLN A 36 3.19 -11.30 -5.85
N LEU A 37 3.77 -10.19 -6.29
CA LEU A 37 3.47 -8.85 -5.83
C LEU A 37 2.86 -8.04 -6.97
N ILE A 38 1.79 -7.31 -6.67
CA ILE A 38 1.25 -6.27 -7.53
C ILE A 38 2.10 -5.01 -7.34
N VAL A 39 2.52 -4.41 -8.45
CA VAL A 39 3.22 -3.12 -8.48
C VAL A 39 2.21 -2.05 -8.92
N MET A 40 2.08 -0.99 -8.15
CA MET A 40 1.16 0.12 -8.46
C MET A 40 1.74 1.46 -8.00
N SER A 41 1.20 2.57 -8.49
CA SER A 41 1.51 3.89 -7.94
C SER A 41 1.03 4.00 -6.48
N GLY A 42 1.37 5.10 -5.81
CA GLY A 42 0.86 5.39 -4.48
C GLY A 42 -0.66 5.49 -4.42
N PRO A 43 -1.21 5.72 -3.21
CA PRO A 43 -2.63 6.01 -3.04
C PRO A 43 -3.09 7.12 -4.02
N PRO A 44 -4.39 7.17 -4.38
CA PRO A 44 -4.89 8.16 -5.32
C PRO A 44 -4.42 9.58 -4.97
N GLY A 45 -3.89 10.27 -5.98
CA GLY A 45 -3.29 11.60 -5.83
C GLY A 45 -1.79 11.63 -5.47
N LYS A 46 -1.14 10.47 -5.27
CA LYS A 46 0.32 10.37 -5.06
C LYS A 46 0.97 9.48 -6.12
N THR A 47 1.23 10.06 -7.28
CA THR A 47 1.76 9.34 -8.46
C THR A 47 3.27 9.12 -8.44
N ASP A 48 3.98 9.76 -7.52
CA ASP A 48 5.42 9.72 -7.31
C ASP A 48 5.89 8.57 -6.40
N ILE A 49 4.95 7.74 -5.93
CA ILE A 49 5.21 6.61 -5.04
C ILE A 49 5.03 5.30 -5.81
N ILE A 50 5.93 4.33 -5.59
CA ILE A 50 5.75 2.93 -6.02
C ILE A 50 5.37 2.10 -4.79
N SER A 51 4.27 1.35 -4.91
CA SER A 51 3.78 0.44 -3.87
C SER A 51 3.81 -1.00 -4.35
N PHE A 52 4.16 -1.91 -3.43
CA PHE A 52 4.10 -3.36 -3.65
C PHE A 52 3.05 -3.97 -2.73
N ILE A 53 2.15 -4.78 -3.27
CA ILE A 53 1.10 -5.46 -2.51
C ILE A 53 1.14 -6.95 -2.82
N PRO A 54 1.20 -7.86 -1.82
CA PRO A 54 1.02 -9.29 -2.09
C PRO A 54 -0.26 -9.54 -2.85
N ALA A 55 -0.19 -10.24 -3.99
CA ALA A 55 -1.31 -10.41 -4.90
C ALA A 55 -2.51 -11.09 -4.20
N ASN A 56 -2.24 -12.02 -3.30
CA ASN A 56 -3.25 -12.70 -2.47
C ASN A 56 -3.97 -11.79 -1.46
N ARG A 57 -3.52 -10.54 -1.26
CA ARG A 57 -4.13 -9.57 -0.33
C ARG A 57 -4.81 -8.40 -1.04
N ILE A 58 -4.87 -8.39 -2.37
CA ILE A 58 -5.46 -7.27 -3.10
C ILE A 58 -6.93 -7.05 -2.73
N ALA A 59 -7.67 -8.14 -2.47
CA ALA A 59 -9.08 -8.05 -2.06
C ALA A 59 -9.24 -7.30 -0.72
N ASP A 60 -8.36 -7.57 0.25
CA ASP A 60 -8.39 -6.89 1.56
C ASP A 60 -8.02 -5.41 1.41
N PHE A 61 -7.03 -5.12 0.56
CA PHE A 61 -6.66 -3.75 0.24
C PHE A 61 -7.83 -2.95 -0.37
N LEU A 62 -8.55 -3.53 -1.34
CA LEU A 62 -9.71 -2.89 -1.97
C LEU A 62 -10.85 -2.63 -0.97
N LYS A 63 -11.16 -3.59 -0.10
CA LYS A 63 -12.17 -3.40 0.97
C LYS A 63 -11.84 -2.25 1.90
N HIS A 64 -10.58 -2.15 2.34
CA HIS A 64 -10.13 -1.03 3.18
C HIS A 64 -10.19 0.30 2.45
N PHE A 65 -9.92 0.31 1.15
CA PHE A 65 -10.03 1.50 0.33
C PHE A 65 -11.48 1.96 0.15
N GLU A 66 -12.41 1.05 -0.13
CA GLU A 66 -13.86 1.34 -0.22
C GLU A 66 -14.39 1.98 1.07
N THR A 67 -14.05 1.40 2.22
CA THR A 67 -14.45 1.94 3.54
C THR A 67 -13.98 3.38 3.73
N ARG A 68 -12.77 3.71 3.25
CA ARG A 68 -12.23 5.08 3.32
C ARG A 68 -12.96 6.03 2.36
N ILE A 69 -13.31 5.58 1.16
CA ILE A 69 -14.11 6.38 0.22
C ILE A 69 -15.49 6.67 0.81
N GLU A 70 -16.15 5.68 1.41
CA GLU A 70 -17.46 5.87 2.04
C GLU A 70 -17.41 6.89 3.18
N ALA A 71 -16.36 6.83 4.01
CA ALA A 71 -16.15 7.80 5.07
C ALA A 71 -16.00 9.24 4.53
N ILE A 72 -15.25 9.42 3.44
CA ILE A 72 -15.09 10.73 2.77
C ILE A 72 -16.43 11.20 2.17
N LYS A 73 -17.16 10.33 1.46
CA LYS A 73 -18.47 10.66 0.88
C LYS A 73 -19.45 11.14 1.96
N LYS A 74 -19.49 10.44 3.10
CA LYS A 74 -20.35 10.80 4.22
C LYS A 74 -20.00 12.17 4.80
N GLU A 75 -18.71 12.51 4.87
CA GLU A 75 -18.29 13.81 5.40
C GLU A 75 -18.59 14.95 4.43
N LEU A 76 -18.44 14.74 3.12
CA LEU A 76 -18.85 15.72 2.09
C LEU A 76 -20.37 15.98 2.13
N SER A 77 -21.19 14.94 2.28
CA SER A 77 -22.66 15.09 2.31
C SER A 77 -23.21 15.87 3.53
N LYS A 78 -22.41 15.99 4.60
CA LYS A 78 -22.77 16.81 5.77
C LYS A 78 -22.47 18.29 5.56
N GLN A 79 -21.53 18.63 4.67
CA GLN A 79 -21.17 20.01 4.38
C GLN A 79 -22.16 20.69 3.42
N GLU A 80 -22.87 19.92 2.59
CA GLU A 80 -23.92 20.45 1.69
C GLU A 80 -25.25 20.77 2.38
N ASN A 81 -25.46 20.29 3.63
CA ASN A 81 -26.70 20.48 4.40
C ASN A 81 -26.56 21.51 5.54
N LYS A 82 -25.58 22.41 5.47
CA LYS A 82 -25.34 23.48 6.44
C LYS A 82 -25.12 24.81 5.74
#